data_AF-A0A6B2X4F8-F1
#
_entry.id   AF-A0A6B2X4F8-F1
#
_cell.length_a   1.000
_cell.length_b   1.000
_cell.length_c   1.000
_cell.angle_alpha   90.00
_cell.angle_beta   90.00
_cell.angle_gamma   90.00
#
_symmetry.space_group_name_H-M   'P 1'
#
loop_
_entity.id
_entity.type
_entity.pdbx_description
1 polymer ?
#
loop_
_entity_poly.entity_id
_entity_poly.type
_entity_poly.pdbx_seq_one_letter_code
_entity_poly.pdbx_strand_id
1 'polypeptide(L)'
;MKIRTARRRMAVTAVLGAALGTTLAMVTLPASAAVSDGYISGTGSFRNDWSDETVQAGYFAQSNAACLWQKVLWAEGLLTNSEVDGDFGSKTIARTKTLQSRWHIPVTGKADKATFNRAGGRLSLVSGSIANGKRLVLEYRGAAQEFTVRRNESGRHAFHLDGSWKTAAYKQRTCN
;
A
#
# COMPACT_ATOMS: atom_id res chain seq x y z
N MET A 1 36.12 -33.57 40.07
CA MET A 1 35.53 -33.17 41.39
C MET A 1 36.55 -32.22 42.04
N LYS A 2 36.35 -30.91 42.24
CA LYS A 2 35.19 -30.04 42.52
C LYS A 2 35.40 -28.66 41.85
N ILE A 3 34.37 -28.14 41.18
CA ILE A 3 34.31 -26.77 40.64
C ILE A 3 33.99 -25.82 41.81
N ARG A 4 34.72 -24.69 41.93
CA ARG A 4 34.41 -23.62 42.89
C ARG A 4 33.90 -22.38 42.16
N THR A 5 32.62 -22.12 42.33
CA THR A 5 31.85 -20.98 41.81
C THR A 5 32.00 -19.77 42.73
N ALA A 6 32.15 -18.56 42.18
CA ALA A 6 32.00 -17.31 42.94
C ALA A 6 30.90 -16.43 42.31
N ARG A 7 29.91 -16.14 43.13
CA ARG A 7 28.62 -15.50 42.83
C ARG A 7 28.78 -13.97 42.70
N ARG A 8 28.24 -13.36 41.64
CA ARG A 8 27.91 -11.92 41.63
C ARG A 8 26.46 -11.74 42.08
N ARG A 9 26.27 -10.87 43.07
CA ARG A 9 25.00 -10.61 43.76
C ARG A 9 24.06 -9.84 42.83
N MET A 10 22.86 -10.39 42.63
CA MET A 10 21.71 -9.67 42.10
C MET A 10 21.13 -8.79 43.22
N ALA A 11 20.77 -7.55 42.90
CA ALA A 11 19.81 -6.79 43.67
C ALA A 11 18.48 -6.80 42.90
N VAL A 12 17.51 -7.50 43.49
CA VAL A 12 16.11 -7.56 43.09
C VAL A 12 15.41 -6.39 43.79
N THR A 13 14.61 -5.63 43.05
CA THR A 13 13.47 -4.93 43.64
C THR A 13 12.24 -5.36 42.85
N ALA A 14 11.48 -6.25 43.47
CA ALA A 14 10.22 -6.77 42.99
C ALA A 14 9.10 -5.82 43.40
N VAL A 15 8.18 -5.53 42.47
CA VAL A 15 6.82 -5.10 42.79
C VAL A 15 5.90 -6.18 42.25
N LEU A 16 5.24 -6.91 43.16
CA LEU A 16 4.16 -7.85 42.87
C LEU A 16 2.84 -7.18 43.29
N GLY A 17 1.87 -7.18 42.39
CA GLY A 17 0.52 -6.67 42.66
C GLY A 17 -0.50 -7.06 41.59
N ALA A 18 -0.95 -8.32 41.66
CA ALA A 18 -2.20 -8.92 41.14
C ALA A 18 -2.57 -8.78 39.64
N ALA A 19 -2.45 -9.91 38.93
CA ALA A 19 -3.08 -10.17 37.64
C ALA A 19 -4.52 -10.68 37.83
N LEU A 20 -5.48 -10.12 37.11
CA LEU A 20 -6.66 -10.84 36.65
C LEU A 20 -6.69 -10.78 35.12
N GLY A 21 -6.73 -11.96 34.54
CA GLY A 21 -6.40 -12.24 33.16
C GLY A 21 -7.26 -11.48 32.16
N THR A 22 -6.58 -10.80 31.24
CA THR A 22 -7.06 -10.64 29.88
C THR A 22 -5.95 -11.17 28.99
N THR A 23 -6.17 -12.32 28.37
CA THR A 23 -5.37 -12.74 27.24
C THR A 23 -5.62 -11.72 26.13
N LEU A 24 -4.73 -10.73 26.01
CA LEU A 24 -4.63 -9.94 24.80
C LEU A 24 -4.31 -10.91 23.67
N ALA A 25 -5.37 -11.37 22.99
CA ALA A 25 -5.23 -11.93 21.67
C ALA A 25 -4.58 -10.85 20.83
N MET A 26 -3.27 -11.00 20.58
CA MET A 26 -2.57 -10.25 19.55
C MET A 26 -3.16 -10.68 18.22
N VAL A 27 -4.33 -10.14 17.88
CA VAL A 27 -4.81 -10.12 16.51
C VAL A 27 -3.77 -9.29 15.78
N THR A 28 -2.90 -9.95 15.02
CA THR A 28 -2.06 -9.28 14.04
C THR A 28 -3.00 -8.71 13.00
N LEU A 29 -3.53 -7.50 13.27
CA LEU A 29 -4.15 -6.71 12.23
C LEU A 29 -3.10 -6.62 11.12
N PRO A 30 -3.46 -6.85 9.85
CA PRO A 30 -2.53 -6.58 8.77
C PRO A 30 -2.02 -5.16 8.98
N ALA A 31 -0.71 -5.01 9.08
CA ALA A 31 -0.05 -3.74 9.29
C ALA A 31 -0.45 -2.81 8.13
N SER A 32 -1.46 -1.98 8.39
CA SER A 32 -1.94 -0.91 7.54
C SER A 32 -0.99 0.25 7.79
N ALA A 33 -0.17 0.58 6.80
CA ALA A 33 0.75 1.70 6.93
C ALA A 33 -0.10 2.97 6.99
N ALA A 34 -0.09 3.66 8.12
CA ALA A 34 -0.88 4.87 8.25
C ALA A 34 -0.46 5.87 7.15
N VAL A 35 -1.46 6.52 6.57
CA VAL A 35 -1.31 7.65 5.62
C VAL A 35 -0.30 8.72 6.13
N SER A 36 -0.02 8.74 7.44
CA SER A 36 1.03 9.54 8.09
C SER A 36 2.42 9.41 7.47
N ASP A 37 2.77 8.25 6.90
CA ASP A 37 4.10 8.03 6.31
C ASP A 37 4.23 8.72 4.95
N GLY A 38 3.12 9.15 4.35
CA GLY A 38 3.09 9.98 3.15
C GLY A 38 3.20 9.23 1.83
N TYR A 39 3.09 7.90 1.84
CA TYR A 39 3.17 7.04 0.65
C TYR A 39 2.14 5.90 0.71
N ILE A 40 1.73 5.41 -0.45
CA ILE A 40 1.09 4.10 -0.57
C ILE A 40 2.13 3.04 -0.21
N SER A 41 1.84 2.23 0.80
CA SER A 41 2.83 1.30 1.36
C SER A 41 2.21 0.09 2.05
N GLY A 42 3.01 -0.96 2.22
CA GLY A 42 2.56 -2.16 2.91
C GLY A 42 3.70 -3.07 3.34
N THR A 43 3.35 -4.13 4.07
CA THR A 43 4.30 -5.10 4.62
C THR A 43 3.73 -6.52 4.52
N GLY A 44 4.59 -7.54 4.57
CA GLY A 44 4.15 -8.92 4.44
C GLY A 44 3.46 -9.21 3.10
N SER A 45 2.24 -9.74 3.16
CA SER A 45 1.42 -10.04 1.97
C SER A 45 1.14 -8.78 1.16
N PHE A 46 1.44 -8.79 -0.14
CA PHE A 46 1.18 -7.63 -1.00
C PHE A 46 -0.30 -7.45 -1.39
N ARG A 47 -1.14 -8.48 -1.21
CA ARG A 47 -2.53 -8.49 -1.70
C ARG A 47 -3.42 -7.42 -1.04
N ASN A 48 -3.05 -6.99 0.17
CA ASN A 48 -3.80 -6.03 0.97
C ASN A 48 -3.05 -4.71 1.15
N ASP A 49 -1.91 -4.51 0.49
CA ASP A 49 -1.09 -3.29 0.60
C ASP A 49 -1.82 -2.02 0.19
N TRP A 50 -2.88 -2.14 -0.63
CA TRP A 50 -3.66 -0.99 -1.09
C TRP A 50 -5.00 -0.86 -0.35
N SER A 51 -5.32 -1.77 0.58
CA SER A 51 -6.69 -1.92 1.09
C SER A 51 -7.20 -0.79 1.99
N ASP A 52 -6.30 0.02 2.53
CA ASP A 52 -6.57 1.16 3.40
C ASP A 52 -6.41 2.52 2.71
N GLU A 53 -6.07 2.52 1.43
CA GLU A 53 -5.71 3.73 0.69
C GLU A 53 -6.92 4.51 0.19
N THR A 54 -6.75 5.82 -0.02
CA THR A 54 -7.78 6.67 -0.61
C THR A 54 -7.20 7.87 -1.36
N VAL A 55 -7.67 8.09 -2.59
CA VAL A 55 -7.36 9.29 -3.40
C VAL A 55 -8.66 9.84 -4.02
N GLN A 56 -8.85 11.15 -3.96
CA GLN A 56 -10.05 11.84 -4.47
C GLN A 56 -9.77 13.34 -4.71
N ALA A 57 -10.66 14.05 -5.39
CA ALA A 57 -10.51 15.48 -5.70
C ALA A 57 -10.21 16.40 -4.51
N GLY A 58 -10.65 16.04 -3.28
CA GLY A 58 -10.35 16.80 -2.06
C GLY A 58 -9.20 16.25 -1.22
N TYR A 59 -8.60 15.11 -1.59
CA TYR A 59 -7.61 14.41 -0.79
C TYR A 59 -6.58 13.71 -1.67
N PHE A 60 -5.34 14.20 -1.64
CA PHE A 60 -4.25 13.73 -2.50
C PHE A 60 -4.53 13.83 -4.00
N ALA A 61 -5.40 14.78 -4.39
CA ALA A 61 -5.82 14.97 -5.77
C ALA A 61 -4.68 15.32 -6.74
N GLN A 62 -3.61 15.93 -6.22
CA GLN A 62 -2.46 16.40 -7.00
C GLN A 62 -1.22 15.68 -6.49
N SER A 63 -1.07 14.40 -6.85
CA SER A 63 -0.06 13.52 -6.22
C SER A 63 0.37 12.35 -7.09
N ASN A 64 1.49 11.73 -6.73
CA ASN A 64 1.96 10.48 -7.32
C ASN A 64 1.04 9.30 -6.96
N ALA A 65 0.32 9.37 -5.83
CA ALA A 65 -0.74 8.40 -5.53
C ALA A 65 -1.91 8.54 -6.53
N ALA A 66 -2.28 9.76 -6.93
CA ALA A 66 -3.24 9.97 -8.02
C ALA A 66 -2.70 9.45 -9.36
N CYS A 67 -1.40 9.62 -9.64
CA CYS A 67 -0.79 9.02 -10.83
C CYS A 67 -0.85 7.49 -10.81
N LEU A 68 -0.56 6.85 -9.67
CA LEU A 68 -0.68 5.39 -9.55
C LEU A 68 -2.12 4.96 -9.86
N TRP A 69 -3.11 5.67 -9.33
CA TRP A 69 -4.50 5.39 -9.64
C TRP A 69 -4.83 5.59 -11.13
N GLN A 70 -4.31 6.64 -11.76
CA GLN A 70 -4.47 6.82 -13.21
C GLN A 70 -3.75 5.74 -14.02
N LYS A 71 -2.60 5.19 -13.56
CA LYS A 71 -1.97 4.00 -14.17
C LYS A 71 -2.87 2.78 -14.06
N VAL A 72 -3.58 2.60 -12.94
CA VAL A 72 -4.62 1.58 -12.82
C VAL A 72 -5.70 1.80 -13.88
N LEU A 73 -6.24 3.02 -14.00
CA LEU A 73 -7.25 3.34 -15.02
C LEU A 73 -6.74 3.10 -16.46
N TRP A 74 -5.49 3.42 -16.75
CA TRP A 74 -4.83 3.12 -18.03
C TRP A 74 -4.74 1.60 -18.28
N ALA A 75 -4.28 0.84 -17.29
CA ALA A 75 -4.20 -0.62 -17.37
C ALA A 75 -5.58 -1.28 -17.56
N GLU A 76 -6.60 -0.65 -17.00
CA GLU A 76 -8.00 -1.00 -17.14
C GLU A 76 -8.62 -0.55 -18.48
N GLY A 77 -7.86 0.12 -19.35
CA GLY A 77 -8.29 0.57 -20.67
C GLY A 77 -9.20 1.80 -20.65
N LEU A 78 -9.19 2.57 -19.55
CA LEU A 78 -10.08 3.71 -19.33
C LEU A 78 -9.37 5.06 -19.49
N LEU A 79 -8.04 5.06 -19.55
CA LEU A 79 -7.18 6.20 -19.87
C LEU A 79 -6.09 5.78 -20.85
N THR A 80 -5.51 6.76 -21.53
CA THR A 80 -4.24 6.64 -22.26
C THR A 80 -3.07 6.96 -21.32
N ASN A 81 -1.86 6.51 -21.66
CA ASN A 81 -0.70 6.73 -20.78
C ASN A 81 -0.36 8.24 -20.65
N SER A 82 -0.64 9.05 -21.69
CA SER A 82 -0.47 10.50 -21.66
C SER A 82 -1.47 11.24 -20.77
N GLU A 83 -2.52 10.58 -20.30
CA GLU A 83 -3.50 11.15 -19.35
C GLU A 83 -3.13 10.86 -17.88
N VAL A 84 -1.97 10.23 -17.63
CA VAL A 84 -1.46 9.96 -16.29
C VAL A 84 -0.63 11.16 -15.84
N ASP A 85 -1.31 12.19 -15.34
CA ASP A 85 -0.71 13.48 -14.99
C ASP A 85 -0.62 13.73 -13.47
N GLY A 86 -1.26 12.88 -12.65
CA GLY A 86 -1.36 13.06 -11.21
C GLY A 86 -2.46 14.00 -10.74
N ASP A 87 -3.41 14.38 -11.61
CA ASP A 87 -4.59 15.17 -11.30
C ASP A 87 -5.86 14.30 -11.19
N PHE A 88 -6.39 14.18 -9.98
CA PHE A 88 -7.70 13.57 -9.71
C PHE A 88 -8.86 14.52 -10.05
N GLY A 89 -8.88 15.01 -11.30
CA GLY A 89 -9.89 15.89 -11.83
C GLY A 89 -11.15 15.18 -12.32
N SER A 90 -12.04 15.93 -12.98
CA SER A 90 -13.34 15.44 -13.48
C SER A 90 -13.22 14.20 -14.37
N LYS A 91 -12.20 14.14 -15.24
CA LYS A 91 -11.93 12.99 -16.09
C LYS A 91 -11.58 11.75 -15.26
N THR A 92 -10.64 11.87 -14.33
CA THR A 92 -10.23 10.78 -13.43
C THR A 92 -11.41 10.28 -12.59
N ILE A 93 -12.26 11.17 -12.08
CA ILE A 93 -13.51 10.83 -11.37
C ILE A 93 -14.45 10.02 -12.28
N ALA A 94 -14.70 10.49 -13.50
CA ALA A 94 -15.61 9.81 -14.43
C ALA A 94 -15.12 8.39 -14.77
N ARG A 95 -13.82 8.23 -15.05
CA ARG A 95 -13.22 6.91 -15.33
C ARG A 95 -13.21 6.01 -14.10
N THR A 96 -13.01 6.57 -12.92
CA THR A 96 -13.13 5.83 -11.65
C THR A 96 -14.55 5.28 -11.48
N LYS A 97 -15.59 6.09 -11.75
CA LYS A 97 -16.99 5.62 -11.71
C LYS A 97 -17.25 4.48 -12.70
N THR A 98 -16.76 4.61 -13.93
CA THR A 98 -16.87 3.54 -14.94
C THR A 98 -16.22 2.25 -14.46
N LEU A 99 -15.02 2.33 -13.87
CA LEU A 99 -14.32 1.16 -13.35
C LEU A 99 -15.06 0.51 -12.18
N GLN A 100 -15.54 1.30 -11.22
CA GLN A 100 -16.32 0.82 -10.09
C GLN A 100 -17.57 0.09 -10.53
N SER A 101 -18.31 0.64 -11.50
CA SER A 101 -19.46 -0.01 -12.11
C SER A 101 -19.08 -1.35 -12.76
N ARG A 102 -17.99 -1.38 -13.55
CA ARG A 102 -17.49 -2.62 -14.17
C ARG A 102 -17.05 -3.68 -13.14
N TRP A 103 -16.52 -3.25 -12.01
CA TRP A 103 -16.14 -4.13 -10.91
C TRP A 103 -17.30 -4.55 -10.00
N HIS A 104 -18.51 -4.03 -10.24
CA HIS A 104 -19.70 -4.27 -9.42
C HIS A 104 -19.49 -3.88 -7.95
N ILE A 105 -18.83 -2.75 -7.71
CA ILE A 105 -18.65 -2.13 -6.39
C ILE A 105 -19.35 -0.77 -6.32
N PRO A 106 -19.57 -0.18 -5.12
CA PRO A 106 -20.21 1.13 -5.00
C PRO A 106 -19.55 2.21 -5.87
N VAL A 107 -20.37 2.96 -6.63
CA VAL A 107 -19.91 3.96 -7.60
C VAL A 107 -19.76 5.31 -6.92
N THR A 108 -18.65 5.52 -6.21
CA THR A 108 -18.38 6.75 -5.46
C THR A 108 -17.66 7.81 -6.29
N GLY A 109 -16.96 7.40 -7.35
CA GLY A 109 -16.04 8.25 -8.13
C GLY A 109 -14.75 8.61 -7.40
N LYS A 110 -14.53 8.03 -6.22
CA LYS A 110 -13.30 8.14 -5.43
C LYS A 110 -12.50 6.87 -5.61
N ALA A 111 -11.18 6.95 -5.65
CA ALA A 111 -10.37 5.76 -5.43
C ALA A 111 -10.34 5.50 -3.93
N ASP A 112 -11.44 4.99 -3.38
CA ASP A 112 -11.60 4.70 -1.95
C ASP A 112 -11.07 3.30 -1.58
N LYS A 113 -11.14 2.94 -0.29
CA LYS A 113 -10.66 1.66 0.23
C LYS A 113 -11.20 0.45 -0.52
N ALA A 114 -12.50 0.43 -0.82
CA ALA A 114 -13.10 -0.68 -1.56
C ALA A 114 -12.55 -0.76 -2.99
N THR A 115 -12.35 0.41 -3.60
CA THR A 115 -11.80 0.55 -4.96
C THR A 115 -10.34 0.13 -5.03
N PHE A 116 -9.48 0.60 -4.12
CA PHE A 116 -8.08 0.21 -4.05
C PHE A 116 -7.89 -1.25 -3.63
N ASN A 117 -8.71 -1.77 -2.71
CA ASN A 117 -8.68 -3.19 -2.35
C ASN A 117 -8.97 -4.08 -3.58
N ARG A 118 -9.99 -3.69 -4.38
CA ARG A 118 -10.31 -4.40 -5.63
C ARG A 118 -9.16 -4.34 -6.63
N ALA A 119 -8.46 -3.21 -6.73
CA ALA A 119 -7.26 -3.07 -7.55
C ALA A 119 -6.08 -3.91 -7.03
N GLY A 120 -5.82 -3.91 -5.71
CA GLY A 120 -4.75 -4.68 -5.08
C GLY A 120 -4.88 -6.19 -5.32
N GLY A 121 -6.11 -6.69 -5.42
CA GLY A 121 -6.38 -8.08 -5.82
C GLY A 121 -5.95 -8.47 -7.23
N ARG A 122 -5.59 -7.49 -8.09
CA ARG A 122 -5.05 -7.69 -9.45
C ARG A 122 -3.52 -7.67 -9.51
N LEU A 123 -2.86 -7.50 -8.37
CA LEU A 123 -1.40 -7.59 -8.28
C LEU A 123 -0.98 -9.07 -8.32
N SER A 124 0.11 -9.34 -9.02
CA SER A 124 0.77 -10.65 -9.06
C SER A 124 2.25 -10.50 -8.77
N LEU A 125 2.83 -11.43 -8.01
CA LEU A 125 4.26 -11.42 -7.71
C LEU A 125 5.05 -11.86 -8.94
N VAL A 126 5.99 -11.03 -9.37
CA VAL A 126 6.91 -11.31 -10.49
C VAL A 126 8.27 -11.75 -9.97
N SER A 127 8.83 -11.03 -9.00
CA SER A 127 10.13 -11.38 -8.40
C SER A 127 10.34 -10.73 -7.02
N GLY A 128 11.42 -11.11 -6.34
CA GLY A 128 11.75 -10.64 -5.00
C GLY A 128 11.17 -11.51 -3.89
N SER A 129 10.88 -10.92 -2.73
CA SER A 129 10.42 -11.65 -1.55
C SER A 129 9.31 -10.92 -0.81
N ILE A 130 8.30 -11.66 -0.37
CA ILE A 130 7.22 -11.17 0.49
C ILE A 130 7.61 -11.10 1.97
N ALA A 131 8.83 -11.52 2.33
CA ALA A 131 9.32 -11.41 3.70
C ALA A 131 9.44 -9.94 4.12
N ASN A 132 9.25 -9.67 5.41
CA ASN A 132 9.32 -8.33 5.96
C ASN A 132 10.67 -7.66 5.68
N GLY A 133 10.63 -6.39 5.28
CA GLY A 133 11.83 -5.61 4.96
C GLY A 133 12.54 -6.03 3.67
N LYS A 134 11.88 -6.81 2.80
CA LYS A 134 12.43 -7.19 1.48
C LYS A 134 11.70 -6.49 0.35
N ARG A 135 12.46 -6.23 -0.71
CA ARG A 135 11.94 -5.71 -1.97
C ARG A 135 11.19 -6.80 -2.74
N LEU A 136 10.12 -6.38 -3.41
CA LEU A 136 9.40 -7.21 -4.37
C LEU A 136 8.99 -6.42 -5.59
N VAL A 137 8.83 -7.15 -6.69
CA VAL A 137 8.34 -6.66 -7.97
C VAL A 137 7.02 -7.33 -8.23
N LEU A 138 6.00 -6.52 -8.44
CA LEU A 138 4.65 -6.92 -8.76
C LEU A 138 4.31 -6.49 -10.18
N GLU A 139 3.29 -7.11 -10.71
CA GLU A 139 2.63 -6.69 -11.94
C GLU A 139 1.15 -6.49 -11.64
N TYR A 140 0.66 -5.29 -11.91
CA TYR A 140 -0.76 -5.02 -11.95
C TYR A 140 -1.31 -5.49 -13.28
N ARG A 141 -2.27 -6.42 -13.25
CA ARG A 141 -2.91 -6.97 -14.45
C ARG A 141 -4.29 -6.35 -14.65
N GLY A 142 -4.34 -5.35 -15.52
CA GLY A 142 -5.58 -4.70 -15.90
C GLY A 142 -6.34 -5.46 -16.98
N ALA A 143 -7.54 -4.97 -17.33
CA ALA A 143 -8.34 -5.56 -18.40
C ALA A 143 -7.75 -5.35 -19.82
N ALA A 144 -6.89 -4.35 -20.00
CA ALA A 144 -6.35 -3.96 -21.31
C ALA A 144 -4.82 -3.95 -21.38
N GLN A 145 -4.16 -3.57 -20.29
CA GLN A 145 -2.70 -3.51 -20.20
C GLN A 145 -2.24 -3.99 -18.81
N GLU A 146 -0.93 -4.14 -18.68
CA GLU A 146 -0.26 -4.41 -17.42
C GLU A 146 0.81 -3.34 -17.13
N PHE A 147 1.17 -3.17 -15.85
CA PHE A 147 2.35 -2.40 -15.49
C PHE A 147 3.04 -2.95 -14.26
N THR A 148 4.34 -2.72 -14.19
CA THR A 148 5.16 -3.12 -13.06
C THR A 148 4.99 -2.15 -11.89
N VAL A 149 4.80 -2.71 -10.71
CA VAL A 149 4.85 -2.01 -9.42
C VAL A 149 6.00 -2.61 -8.61
N ARG A 150 6.70 -1.81 -7.82
CA ARG A 150 7.74 -2.29 -6.90
C ARG A 150 7.41 -1.83 -5.50
N ARG A 151 7.61 -2.71 -4.53
CA ARG A 151 7.62 -2.35 -3.12
C ARG A 151 9.05 -2.45 -2.60
N ASN A 152 9.60 -1.36 -2.07
CA ASN A 152 10.97 -1.33 -1.55
C ASN A 152 11.06 -1.90 -0.11
N GLU A 153 12.26 -1.91 0.46
CA GLU A 153 12.55 -2.42 1.80
C GLU A 153 11.84 -1.64 2.92
N SER A 154 11.47 -0.38 2.64
CA SER A 154 10.64 0.45 3.53
C SER A 154 9.13 0.28 3.28
N GLY A 155 8.72 -0.69 2.48
CA GLY A 155 7.31 -0.96 2.18
C GLY A 155 6.67 -0.01 1.18
N ARG A 156 7.40 0.97 0.61
CA ARG A 156 6.83 1.99 -0.28
C ARG A 156 6.63 1.45 -1.68
N HIS A 157 5.45 1.69 -2.24
CA HIS A 157 5.14 1.34 -3.62
C HIS A 157 5.66 2.41 -4.60
N ALA A 158 6.17 1.93 -5.73
CA ALA A 158 6.58 2.74 -6.87
C ALA A 158 6.12 2.07 -8.17
N PHE A 159 5.85 2.87 -9.19
CA PHE A 159 5.41 2.38 -10.50
C PHE A 159 6.23 3.06 -11.59
N HIS A 160 6.29 2.43 -12.76
CA HIS A 160 7.02 2.97 -13.90
C HIS A 160 6.12 3.89 -14.74
N LEU A 161 6.58 5.12 -14.97
CA LEU A 161 5.94 6.11 -15.84
C LEU A 161 7.01 6.94 -16.54
N ASP A 162 6.88 7.09 -17.86
CA ASP A 162 7.74 7.90 -18.72
C ASP A 162 9.25 7.64 -18.51
N GLY A 163 9.64 6.37 -18.53
CA GLY A 163 11.04 5.95 -18.40
C GLY A 163 11.62 6.06 -16.99
N SER A 164 10.82 6.41 -15.98
CA SER A 164 11.29 6.59 -14.60
C SER A 164 10.40 5.91 -13.57
N TRP A 165 10.99 5.55 -12.44
CA TRP A 165 10.24 5.06 -11.28
C TRP A 165 9.69 6.23 -10.48
N LYS A 166 8.37 6.23 -10.26
CA LYS A 166 7.68 7.20 -9.42
C LYS A 166 7.22 6.52 -8.14
N THR A 167 7.69 6.98 -6.98
CA THR A 167 7.14 6.53 -5.69
C THR A 167 5.73 7.07 -5.53
N ALA A 168 4.77 6.24 -5.12
CA ALA A 168 3.36 6.58 -4.93
C ALA A 168 3.14 7.44 -3.67
N ALA A 169 3.72 8.63 -3.67
CA ALA A 169 3.65 9.61 -2.60
C ALA A 169 2.33 10.40 -2.61
N TYR A 170 1.83 10.71 -1.42
CA TYR A 170 0.61 11.49 -1.20
C TYR A 170 0.83 13.01 -1.29
N LYS A 171 2.05 13.47 -1.04
CA LYS A 171 2.40 14.89 -0.92
C LYS A 171 3.39 15.38 -1.99
N GLN A 172 3.59 14.60 -3.05
CA GLN A 172 4.47 14.94 -4.18
C GLN A 172 3.78 14.56 -5.48
N ARG A 173 3.95 15.38 -6.53
CA ARG A 173 3.47 15.15 -7.90
C ARG A 173 4.64 15.32 -8.86
N THR A 174 4.96 14.28 -9.62
CA THR A 174 6.15 14.19 -10.49
C THR A 174 5.86 13.51 -11.84
N CYS A 175 4.58 13.43 -12.20
CA CYS A 175 4.06 12.70 -13.37
C CYS A 175 3.65 13.64 -14.50
N ASN A 176 4.14 14.87 -14.46
CA ASN A 176 3.75 16.01 -15.27
C ASN A 176 4.95 16.58 -16.02
#